data_AF-B4FK59-F1
#
_entry.id   AF-B4FK59-F1
#
_cell.length_a   1.000
_cell.length_b   1.000
_cell.length_c   1.000
_cell.angle_alpha   90.00
_cell.angle_beta   90.00
_cell.angle_gamma   90.00
#
_symmetry.space_group_name_H-M   'P 1'
#
loop_
_entity.id
_entity.type
_entity.pdbx_description
1 polymer ?
#
loop_
_entity_poly.entity_id
_entity_poly.type
_entity_poly.pdbx_seq_one_letter_code
_entity_poly.pdbx_strand_id
1 'polypeptide(L)'
;MVLKDCLQTIPNAVRLLMRVSEACTRRALSMLWPVCRMAPEECAPAAVEAGLAAKLQLVIQSGCALELKQKASELLKLCRLNYTDTPSISKCKLTRTIQ
;
A
#
# COMPACT_ATOMS: atom_id res chain seq x y z
N MET A 1 -6.53 16.64 -15.18
CA MET A 1 -6.48 15.17 -15.22
C MET A 1 -5.01 14.72 -15.25
N VAL A 2 -4.27 14.91 -14.15
CA VAL A 2 -2.84 14.52 -14.03
C VAL A 2 -2.65 13.37 -13.02
N LEU A 3 -3.61 13.17 -12.10
CA LEU A 3 -3.62 12.08 -11.12
C LEU A 3 -3.83 10.69 -11.74
N LYS A 4 -4.43 10.61 -12.93
CA LYS A 4 -4.77 9.32 -13.57
C LYS A 4 -3.52 8.50 -13.93
N ASP A 5 -2.42 9.17 -14.29
CA ASP A 5 -1.13 8.53 -14.56
C ASP A 5 -0.41 8.12 -13.26
N CYS A 6 -0.64 8.84 -12.15
CA CYS A 6 -0.11 8.48 -10.82
C CYS A 6 -0.71 7.17 -10.27
N LEU A 7 -1.92 6.80 -10.67
CA LEU A 7 -2.57 5.57 -10.20
C LEU A 7 -1.81 4.30 -10.64
N GLN A 8 -1.11 4.32 -11.78
CA GLN A 8 -0.26 3.21 -12.21
C GLN A 8 1.10 3.18 -11.48
N THR A 9 1.54 4.30 -10.92
CA THR A 9 2.77 4.37 -10.11
C THR A 9 2.67 3.53 -8.85
N ILE A 10 1.49 3.43 -8.25
CA ILE A 10 1.24 2.63 -7.04
C ILE A 10 1.46 1.13 -7.29
N PRO A 11 0.75 0.44 -8.20
CA PRO A 11 0.95 -0.98 -8.44
C PRO A 11 2.37 -1.29 -8.95
N ASN A 12 2.97 -0.40 -9.73
CA ASN A 12 4.35 -0.56 -10.20
C ASN A 12 5.36 -0.46 -9.04
N ALA A 13 5.23 0.53 -8.15
CA ALA A 13 6.09 0.67 -6.98
C ALA A 13 5.87 -0.46 -5.95
N VAL A 14 4.63 -0.90 -5.75
CA VAL A 14 4.31 -2.04 -4.88
C VAL A 14 4.95 -3.33 -5.38
N ARG A 15 4.99 -3.55 -6.70
CA ARG A 15 5.69 -4.69 -7.30
C ARG A 15 7.20 -4.67 -7.04
N LEU A 16 7.80 -3.49 -6.84
CA LEU A 16 9.23 -3.35 -6.54
C LEU A 16 9.57 -3.65 -5.07
N LEU A 17 8.59 -3.59 -4.15
CA LEU A 17 8.81 -3.93 -2.74
C LEU A 17 9.21 -5.39 -2.58
N MET A 18 10.36 -5.60 -1.93
CA MET A 18 10.92 -6.92 -1.58
C MET A 18 11.26 -7.81 -2.79
N ARG A 19 11.38 -7.23 -4.01
CA ARG A 19 11.57 -8.03 -5.23
C ARG A 19 13.04 -8.30 -5.59
N VAL A 20 13.95 -7.39 -5.24
CA VAL A 20 15.35 -7.43 -5.77
C VAL A 20 16.39 -7.08 -4.70
N SER A 21 16.26 -5.93 -4.04
CA SER A 21 17.24 -5.46 -3.05
C SER A 21 16.61 -4.51 -2.04
N GLU A 22 17.30 -4.28 -0.93
CA GLU A 22 16.91 -3.25 0.04
C GLU A 22 16.84 -1.85 -0.62
N ALA A 23 17.73 -1.54 -1.55
CA ALA A 23 17.73 -0.28 -2.29
C ALA A 23 16.46 -0.09 -3.15
N CYS A 24 15.94 -1.17 -3.75
CA CYS A 24 14.66 -1.14 -4.46
C CYS A 24 13.50 -0.88 -3.50
N THR A 25 13.50 -1.52 -2.33
CA THR A 25 12.50 -1.29 -1.27
C THR A 25 12.52 0.17 -0.81
N ARG A 26 13.71 0.76 -0.60
CA ARG A 26 13.88 2.17 -0.22
C ARG A 26 13.32 3.14 -1.26
N ARG A 27 13.60 2.88 -2.55
CA ARG A 27 13.09 3.70 -3.65
C ARG A 27 11.57 3.59 -3.77
N ALA A 28 11.03 2.37 -3.72
CA ALA A 28 9.59 2.14 -3.76
C ALA A 28 8.86 2.84 -2.60
N LEU A 29 9.36 2.71 -1.37
CA LEU A 29 8.81 3.41 -0.20
C LEU A 29 8.85 4.93 -0.36
N SER A 30 9.91 5.47 -0.96
CA SER A 30 10.04 6.93 -1.14
C SER A 30 9.12 7.49 -2.22
N MET A 31 8.74 6.68 -3.22
CA MET A 31 7.72 7.04 -4.22
C MET A 31 6.30 6.91 -3.67
N LEU A 32 6.01 5.83 -2.95
CA LEU A 32 4.68 5.56 -2.40
C LEU A 32 4.29 6.57 -1.30
N TRP A 33 5.28 7.04 -0.53
CA TRP A 33 5.06 7.94 0.59
C TRP A 33 4.30 9.24 0.26
N PRO A 34 4.80 10.11 -0.66
CA PRO A 34 4.09 11.33 -1.01
C PRO A 34 2.75 11.03 -1.70
N VAL A 35 2.68 9.98 -2.52
CA VAL A 35 1.48 9.61 -3.28
C VAL A 35 0.34 9.23 -2.33
N CYS A 36 0.59 8.33 -1.38
CA CYS A 36 -0.40 7.92 -0.39
C CYS A 36 -0.80 9.04 0.59
N ARG A 37 0.05 10.07 0.76
CA ARG A 37 -0.23 11.22 1.65
C ARG A 37 -1.02 12.33 0.94
N MET A 38 -0.77 12.55 -0.35
CA MET A 38 -1.36 13.66 -1.10
C MET A 38 -2.81 13.40 -1.53
N ALA A 39 -3.16 12.15 -1.84
CA ALA A 39 -4.51 11.79 -2.30
C ALA A 39 -4.92 10.40 -1.78
N PRO A 40 -5.15 10.25 -0.46
CA PRO A 40 -5.39 8.94 0.14
C PRO A 40 -6.64 8.25 -0.40
N GLU A 41 -7.74 8.98 -0.67
CA GLU A 41 -8.99 8.40 -1.21
C GLU A 41 -8.82 7.84 -2.63
N GLU A 42 -8.07 8.54 -3.49
CA GLU A 42 -7.81 8.10 -4.86
C GLU A 42 -6.79 6.95 -4.91
N CYS A 43 -5.81 6.98 -4.00
CA CYS A 43 -4.73 5.99 -3.95
C CYS A 43 -5.12 4.71 -3.21
N ALA A 44 -6.09 4.79 -2.30
CA ALA A 44 -6.58 3.70 -1.47
C ALA A 44 -6.98 2.45 -2.29
N PRO A 45 -7.94 2.52 -3.22
CA PRO A 45 -8.37 1.32 -3.97
C PRO A 45 -7.19 0.68 -4.73
N ALA A 46 -6.34 1.48 -5.39
CA ALA A 46 -5.19 0.97 -6.12
C ALA A 46 -4.13 0.31 -5.20
N ALA A 47 -3.93 0.85 -4.00
CA ALA A 47 -2.99 0.31 -3.02
C ALA A 47 -3.49 -1.01 -2.39
N VAL A 48 -4.81 -1.15 -2.16
CA VAL A 48 -5.42 -2.43 -1.71
C VAL A 48 -5.26 -3.49 -2.77
N GLU A 49 -5.69 -3.21 -4.00
CA GLU A 49 -5.64 -4.17 -5.12
C GLU A 49 -4.19 -4.61 -5.42
N ALA A 50 -3.22 -3.70 -5.26
CA ALA A 50 -1.81 -4.02 -5.42
C ALA A 50 -1.21 -4.85 -4.26
N GLY A 51 -1.91 -4.99 -3.13
CA GLY A 51 -1.42 -5.70 -1.94
C GLY A 51 -0.36 -4.91 -1.16
N LEU A 52 -0.44 -3.58 -1.14
CA LEU A 52 0.54 -2.70 -0.47
C LEU A 52 0.72 -3.08 1.02
N ALA A 53 -0.37 -3.32 1.75
CA ALA A 53 -0.31 -3.66 3.17
C ALA A 53 0.52 -4.93 3.44
N ALA A 54 0.29 -5.99 2.66
CA ALA A 54 1.05 -7.23 2.78
C ALA A 54 2.54 -7.02 2.49
N LYS A 55 2.87 -6.22 1.46
CA LYS A 55 4.26 -5.87 1.13
C LYS A 55 4.95 -5.08 2.23
N LEU A 56 4.27 -4.10 2.84
CA LEU A 56 4.82 -3.33 3.96
C LEU A 56 5.07 -4.21 5.19
N GLN A 57 4.16 -5.14 5.50
CA GLN A 57 4.36 -6.09 6.59
C GLN A 57 5.58 -6.99 6.35
N LEU A 58 5.78 -7.45 5.11
CA LEU A 58 6.98 -8.21 4.75
C LEU A 58 8.27 -7.39 4.93
N VAL A 59 8.28 -6.10 4.56
CA VAL A 59 9.43 -5.22 4.82
C VAL A 59 9.73 -5.12 6.32
N ILE A 60 8.71 -4.94 7.15
CA ILE A 60 8.84 -4.83 8.61
C ILE A 60 9.41 -6.13 9.22
N GLN A 61 8.96 -7.28 8.74
CA GLN A 61 9.38 -8.60 9.22
C GLN A 61 10.72 -9.08 8.63
N SER A 62 11.22 -8.43 7.59
CA SER A 62 12.48 -8.81 6.93
C SER A 62 13.73 -8.39 7.72
N GLY A 63 14.90 -8.71 7.19
CA GLY A 63 16.20 -8.19 7.66
C GLY A 63 16.52 -6.74 7.27
N CYS A 64 15.59 -5.98 6.68
CA CYS A 64 15.85 -4.60 6.23
C CYS A 64 16.32 -3.67 7.37
N ALA A 65 17.06 -2.63 7.01
CA ALA A 65 17.47 -1.56 7.92
C ALA A 65 16.29 -0.98 8.72
N LEU A 66 16.57 -0.60 9.98
CA LEU A 66 15.55 -0.09 10.91
C LEU A 66 14.79 1.12 10.37
N GLU A 67 15.49 2.03 9.68
CA GLU A 67 14.88 3.21 9.03
C GLU A 67 13.78 2.82 8.03
N LEU A 68 14.02 1.77 7.23
CA LEU A 68 13.04 1.30 6.25
C LEU A 68 11.85 0.62 6.90
N LYS A 69 12.09 -0.10 8.00
CA LYS A 69 11.01 -0.72 8.80
C LYS A 69 10.14 0.35 9.46
N GLN A 70 10.74 1.41 9.99
CA GLN A 70 10.03 2.55 10.57
C GLN A 70 9.16 3.24 9.50
N LYS A 71 9.74 3.56 8.34
CA LYS A 71 9.00 4.15 7.21
C LYS A 71 7.87 3.24 6.73
N ALA A 72 8.10 1.93 6.60
CA ALA A 72 7.05 0.99 6.23
C ALA A 72 5.91 0.93 7.27
N SER A 73 6.25 1.01 8.56
CA SER A 73 5.28 1.02 9.67
C SER A 73 4.41 2.29 9.66
N GLU A 74 5.00 3.46 9.44
CA GLU A 74 4.25 4.71 9.37
C GLU A 74 3.34 4.76 8.14
N LEU A 75 3.82 4.30 6.97
CA LEU A 75 2.97 4.21 5.77
C LEU A 75 1.80 3.23 5.98
N LEU A 76 2.03 2.10 6.65
CA LEU A 76 0.98 1.15 6.97
C LEU A 76 -0.08 1.75 7.91
N LYS A 77 0.32 2.61 8.86
CA LYS A 77 -0.60 3.35 9.74
C LYS A 77 -1.44 4.34 8.94
N LEU A 78 -0.81 5.14 8.08
CA LEU A 78 -1.52 6.11 7.22
C LEU A 78 -2.56 5.41 6.35
N CYS A 79 -2.17 4.30 5.72
CA CYS A 79 -3.09 3.45 4.98
C CYS A 79 -4.28 3.05 5.88
N ARG A 80 -4.05 2.40 7.01
CA ARG A 80 -5.12 1.92 7.91
C ARG A 80 -6.10 3.01 8.34
N LEU A 81 -5.59 4.18 8.76
CA LEU A 81 -6.41 5.30 9.22
C LEU A 81 -7.31 5.84 8.10
N ASN A 82 -6.79 5.91 6.88
CA ASN A 82 -7.55 6.38 5.72
C ASN A 82 -8.55 5.33 5.20
N TYR A 83 -8.33 4.04 5.42
CA TYR A 83 -9.28 2.98 5.05
C TYR A 83 -10.43 2.81 6.05
N THR A 84 -10.20 3.09 7.35
CA THR A 84 -11.26 2.99 8.37
C THR A 84 -12.31 4.09 8.26
N ASP A 85 -12.01 5.19 7.57
CA ASP A 85 -12.94 6.31 7.36
C ASP A 85 -13.79 6.17 6.08
N THR A 86 -13.54 5.15 5.24
CA THR A 86 -14.44 4.76 4.15
C THR A 86 -15.32 3.58 4.60
N PRO A 87 -16.56 3.82 5.10
CA PRO A 87 -17.54 2.78 5.34
C PRO A 87 -18.15 2.29 4.01
N SER A 88 -17.35 1.65 3.17
CA SER A 88 -17.86 0.98 1.97
C SER A 88 -16.90 -0.07 1.42
N ILE A 89 -16.40 -0.97 2.27
CA ILE A 89 -16.31 -2.37 1.82
C ILE A 89 -17.74 -2.89 1.87
N SER A 90 -18.46 -2.65 0.78
CA SER A 90 -19.76 -3.26 0.53
C SER A 90 -19.65 -4.76 0.78
N LYS A 91 -20.68 -5.31 1.41
CA LYS A 91 -20.94 -6.73 1.64
C LYS A 91 -20.99 -7.52 0.32
N CYS A 92 -19.89 -7.64 -0.40
CA CYS A 92 -19.78 -8.54 -1.54
C CYS A 92 -18.99 -9.77 -1.10
N LYS A 93 -19.72 -10.88 -0.93
CA LYS A 93 -19.29 -12.25 -0.59
C LYS A 93 -19.45 -12.74 0.85
N LEU A 94 -20.60 -12.45 1.48
CA LEU A 94 -21.14 -13.38 2.48
C LEU A 94 -22.64 -13.59 2.28
N THR A 95 -23.01 -14.24 1.18
CA THR A 95 -24.35 -14.84 1.01
C THR A 95 -24.29 -15.94 -0.03
N ARG A 96 -24.90 -17.09 0.33
CA ARG A 96 -25.03 -18.37 -0.41
C ARG A 96 -23.72 -19.18 -0.54
N THR A 97 -23.65 -20.44 -0.07
CA THR A 97 -24.70 -21.46 -0.05
C THR A 97 -24.40 -22.48 1.05
N ILE A 98 -25.28 -22.60 2.04
CA ILE A 98 -25.54 -23.89 2.70
C ILE A 98 -26.52 -24.60 1.77
N GLN A 99 -26.15 -25.78 1.30
CA GLN A 99 -27.10 -26.81 0.91
C GLN A 99 -26.58 -28.12 1.48
#